data_AF-A0A8H4PS87-F1
#
_entry.id   AF-A0A8H4PS87-F1
#
_cell.length_a   1.000
_cell.length_b   1.000
_cell.length_c   1.000
_cell.angle_alpha   90.00
_cell.angle_beta   90.00
_cell.angle_gamma   90.00
#
_symmetry.space_group_name_H-M   'P 1'
#
loop_
_entity.id
_entity.type
_entity.pdbx_description
1 polymer ?
#
loop_
_entity_poly.entity_id
_entity_poly.type
_entity_poly.pdbx_seq_one_letter_code
_entity_poly.pdbx_strand_id
1 'polypeptide(L)'
;MPPNLYFDCGTCGKSFPAGSAARENHLRSTGHSMPANECDCCHRWFGTEQARDQHMRATGHYSNAYSSSSEGYVEEEEAEDDTYCYQCQRQFQNNNNLKMHLNSRVHRGRQIKCPFCSRLFTTAAGLAHHLESASCPNASGLGRDGLYRFVRSKDPQGLISKNLIEWTGSSHYEADSGAWNGNGYTTSTRPSTKQDLYHCPNPACRADFKTLAGIINHLESESCRFTKFEHVQQNINNIVSGSRRIAF
;
A
#
# COMPACT_ATOMS: atom_id res chain seq x y z
N MET A 1 24.83 4.87 -10.19
CA MET A 1 24.60 4.64 -11.63
C MET A 1 23.82 3.34 -11.74
N PRO A 2 22.63 3.29 -12.36
CA PRO A 2 21.85 2.06 -12.43
C PRO A 2 22.54 1.05 -13.37
N PRO A 3 22.59 -0.25 -13.03
CA PRO A 3 23.14 -1.27 -13.91
C PRO A 3 22.23 -1.41 -15.13
N ASN A 4 22.84 -1.30 -16.29
CA ASN A 4 22.20 -1.34 -17.59
C ASN A 4 21.80 -2.81 -17.88
N LEU A 5 20.50 -3.11 -17.83
CA LEU A 5 19.94 -4.46 -17.97
C LEU A 5 19.86 -4.85 -19.46
N TYR A 6 20.97 -5.32 -20.02
CA TYR A 6 20.99 -5.91 -21.36
C TYR A 6 20.77 -7.43 -21.27
N PHE A 7 20.03 -8.02 -22.21
CA PHE A 7 19.85 -9.46 -22.31
C PHE A 7 20.67 -10.02 -23.47
N ASP A 8 21.52 -11.02 -23.29
CA ASP A 8 22.35 -11.58 -24.36
C ASP A 8 21.91 -12.98 -24.81
N CYS A 9 22.16 -13.31 -26.08
CA CYS A 9 21.96 -14.65 -26.63
C CYS A 9 23.18 -15.52 -26.35
N GLY A 10 23.08 -16.51 -25.47
CA GLY A 10 24.19 -17.42 -25.15
C GLY A 10 24.73 -18.27 -26.32
N THR A 11 23.99 -18.40 -27.43
CA THR A 11 24.43 -19.15 -28.63
C THR A 11 25.32 -18.32 -29.56
N CYS A 12 25.11 -17.00 -29.63
CA CYS A 12 25.83 -16.13 -30.58
C CYS A 12 26.37 -14.82 -29.98
N GLY A 13 26.18 -14.60 -28.67
CA GLY A 13 26.67 -13.46 -27.91
C GLY A 13 25.97 -12.12 -28.19
N LYS A 14 24.91 -12.07 -29.00
CA LYS A 14 24.22 -10.81 -29.34
C LYS A 14 23.52 -10.23 -28.11
N SER A 15 23.78 -8.96 -27.81
CA SER A 15 23.15 -8.23 -26.69
C SER A 15 21.92 -7.44 -27.16
N PHE A 16 20.86 -7.51 -26.36
CA PHE A 16 19.55 -6.92 -26.62
C PHE A 16 19.24 -5.89 -25.52
N PRO A 17 19.55 -4.60 -25.75
CA PRO A 17 19.24 -3.52 -24.80
C PRO A 17 17.75 -3.21 -24.72
N ALA A 18 16.95 -3.66 -25.69
CA ALA A 18 15.49 -3.51 -25.73
C ALA A 18 14.75 -4.49 -24.80
N GLY A 19 15.46 -5.36 -24.07
CA GLY A 19 14.88 -6.31 -23.12
C GLY A 19 14.77 -7.75 -23.63
N SER A 20 14.27 -8.63 -22.78
CA SER A 20 14.14 -10.09 -23.03
C SER A 20 13.27 -10.43 -24.25
N ALA A 21 12.23 -9.65 -24.53
CA ALA A 21 11.36 -9.86 -25.70
C ALA A 21 12.11 -9.76 -27.03
N ALA A 22 13.12 -8.87 -27.12
CA ALA A 22 13.95 -8.73 -28.31
C ALA A 22 14.91 -9.91 -28.48
N ARG A 23 15.45 -10.45 -27.38
CA ARG A 23 16.24 -11.68 -27.37
C ARG A 23 15.38 -12.87 -27.82
N GLU A 24 14.17 -13.02 -27.31
CA GLU A 24 13.28 -14.14 -27.65
C GLU A 24 12.87 -14.14 -29.13
N ASN A 25 12.56 -12.96 -29.68
CA ASN A 25 12.28 -12.83 -31.11
C ASN A 25 13.51 -13.18 -31.98
N HIS A 26 14.72 -12.86 -31.50
CA HIS A 26 15.96 -13.31 -32.14
C HIS A 26 16.08 -14.85 -32.10
N LEU A 27 15.84 -15.50 -30.95
CA LEU A 27 15.90 -16.96 -30.84
C LEU A 27 14.91 -17.65 -31.79
N ARG A 28 13.67 -17.15 -31.87
CA ARG A 28 12.63 -17.67 -32.78
C ARG A 28 12.98 -17.48 -34.25
N SER A 29 13.64 -16.37 -34.61
CA SER A 29 13.99 -16.08 -36.00
C SER A 29 15.26 -16.78 -36.48
N THR A 30 16.22 -17.05 -35.60
CA THR A 30 17.48 -17.72 -35.99
C THR A 30 17.51 -19.21 -35.66
N GLY A 31 16.46 -19.75 -35.01
CA GLY A 31 16.41 -21.15 -34.58
C GLY A 31 17.44 -21.47 -33.49
N HIS A 32 17.95 -20.46 -32.79
CA HIS A 32 18.85 -20.66 -31.66
C HIS A 32 18.05 -21.10 -30.44
N SER A 33 18.50 -22.16 -29.78
CA SER A 33 17.88 -22.63 -28.55
C SER A 33 18.42 -21.87 -27.34
N MET A 34 17.57 -21.70 -26.33
CA MET A 34 18.01 -21.21 -25.03
C MET A 34 19.09 -22.16 -24.46
N PRO A 35 20.19 -21.66 -23.88
CA PRO A 35 21.23 -22.52 -23.34
C PRO A 35 20.66 -23.45 -22.26
N ALA A 36 20.87 -24.75 -22.39
CA ALA A 36 20.27 -25.76 -21.53
C ALA A 36 20.63 -25.62 -20.03
N ASN A 37 21.74 -24.91 -19.72
CA ASN A 37 22.23 -24.71 -18.35
C ASN A 37 22.50 -23.22 -18.05
N GLU A 38 21.55 -22.35 -18.38
CA GLU A 38 21.53 -20.95 -17.90
C GLU A 38 21.14 -20.94 -16.40
N CYS A 39 21.68 -19.98 -15.64
CA CYS A 39 21.29 -19.78 -14.26
C CYS A 39 19.99 -18.98 -14.20
N ASP A 40 19.00 -19.45 -13.44
CA ASP A 40 17.70 -18.77 -13.34
C ASP A 40 17.78 -17.42 -12.59
N CYS A 41 18.83 -17.22 -11.79
CA CYS A 41 19.01 -16.00 -11.00
C CYS A 41 19.98 -14.99 -11.63
N CYS A 42 20.76 -15.39 -12.66
CA CYS A 42 21.74 -14.49 -13.29
C CYS A 42 22.08 -14.90 -14.73
N HIS A 43 22.67 -14.00 -15.51
CA HIS A 43 22.96 -14.21 -16.93
C HIS A 43 24.13 -15.17 -17.24
N ARG A 44 24.56 -15.99 -16.27
CA ARG A 44 25.64 -16.96 -16.49
C ARG A 44 25.09 -18.26 -17.06
N TRP A 45 25.77 -18.76 -18.09
CA TRP A 45 25.52 -20.08 -18.66
C TRP A 45 26.72 -20.99 -18.43
N PHE A 46 26.42 -22.29 -18.33
CA PHE A 46 27.41 -23.31 -18.04
C PHE A 46 27.40 -24.38 -19.12
N GLY A 47 28.57 -24.96 -19.43
CA GLY A 47 28.68 -26.04 -20.40
C GLY A 47 28.04 -27.35 -19.94
N THR A 48 27.83 -27.52 -18.63
CA THR A 48 27.23 -28.71 -18.03
C THR A 48 26.30 -28.32 -16.88
N GLU A 49 25.31 -29.18 -16.62
CA GLU A 49 24.35 -29.01 -15.53
C GLU A 49 25.05 -28.97 -14.16
N GLN A 50 26.04 -29.83 -13.96
CA GLN A 50 26.83 -29.88 -12.72
C GLN A 50 27.61 -28.59 -12.45
N ALA A 51 28.09 -27.91 -13.49
CA ALA A 51 28.77 -26.63 -13.33
C ALA A 51 27.78 -25.50 -12.96
N ARG A 52 26.56 -25.53 -13.51
CA ARG A 52 25.46 -24.65 -13.08
C ARG A 52 25.11 -24.90 -11.62
N ASP A 53 24.95 -26.14 -11.21
CA ASP A 53 24.59 -26.48 -9.84
C ASP A 53 25.69 -26.14 -8.83
N GLN A 54 26.95 -26.34 -9.20
CA GLN A 54 28.08 -25.89 -8.38
C GLN A 54 28.06 -24.36 -8.23
N HIS A 55 27.79 -23.62 -9.31
CA HIS A 55 27.59 -22.18 -9.25
C HIS A 55 26.43 -21.81 -8.32
N MET A 56 25.27 -22.43 -8.47
CA MET A 56 24.08 -22.16 -7.65
C MET A 56 24.34 -22.40 -6.15
N ARG A 57 25.16 -23.39 -5.78
CA ARG A 57 25.58 -23.62 -4.39
C ARG A 57 26.61 -22.60 -3.92
N ALA A 58 27.60 -22.29 -4.76
CA ALA A 58 28.68 -21.37 -4.42
C ALA A 58 28.20 -19.92 -4.27
N THR A 59 27.20 -19.49 -5.04
CA THR A 59 26.63 -18.14 -4.96
C THR A 59 25.42 -18.04 -4.02
N GLY A 60 25.01 -19.14 -3.39
CA GLY A 60 23.85 -19.16 -2.49
C GLY A 60 22.51 -18.97 -3.20
N HIS A 61 22.44 -19.24 -4.52
CA HIS A 61 21.17 -19.18 -5.26
C HIS A 61 20.21 -20.31 -4.88
N TYR A 62 20.68 -21.39 -4.23
CA TYR A 62 19.79 -22.43 -3.67
C TYR A 62 19.03 -22.00 -2.42
N SER A 63 19.51 -20.98 -1.68
CA SER A 63 18.79 -20.49 -0.51
C SER A 63 17.78 -19.42 -0.92
N ASN A 64 16.55 -19.89 -1.15
CA ASN A 64 15.31 -19.16 -0.88
C ASN A 64 14.79 -18.18 -1.96
N ALA A 65 14.72 -18.59 -3.24
CA ALA A 65 13.94 -17.83 -4.22
C ALA A 65 13.32 -18.62 -5.40
N TYR A 66 13.70 -19.87 -5.66
CA TYR A 66 13.24 -20.54 -6.89
C TYR A 66 13.31 -22.07 -6.78
N SER A 67 12.36 -22.67 -6.05
CA SER A 67 12.02 -24.08 -6.22
C SER A 67 10.71 -24.14 -6.99
N SER A 68 10.78 -24.30 -8.30
CA SER A 68 9.71 -24.96 -9.07
C SER A 68 10.25 -25.45 -10.40
N SER A 69 10.78 -26.67 -10.37
CA SER A 69 10.59 -27.63 -11.46
C SER A 69 10.99 -29.02 -10.96
N SER A 70 10.07 -29.70 -10.30
CA SER A 70 10.04 -31.17 -10.35
C SER A 70 8.64 -31.57 -10.75
N GLU A 71 8.54 -32.09 -11.96
CA GLU A 71 7.36 -32.70 -12.53
C GLU A 71 6.85 -33.80 -11.60
N GLY A 72 5.67 -33.58 -11.03
CA GLY A 72 4.92 -34.53 -10.25
C GLY A 72 3.44 -34.23 -10.46
N TYR A 73 2.79 -35.07 -11.27
CA TYR A 73 1.34 -35.11 -11.40
C TYR A 73 0.71 -35.27 -10.00
N VAL A 74 0.05 -34.22 -9.51
CA VAL A 74 -1.03 -34.31 -8.53
C VAL A 74 -2.03 -33.21 -8.85
N GLU A 75 -3.29 -33.58 -8.70
CA GLU A 75 -4.50 -32.96 -9.23
C GLU A 75 -4.72 -31.51 -8.82
N GLU A 76 -5.54 -30.83 -9.63
CA GLU A 76 -6.12 -29.51 -9.41
C GLU A 76 -6.65 -29.35 -7.97
N GLU A 77 -5.90 -28.71 -7.08
CA GLU A 77 -6.44 -28.06 -5.90
C GLU A 77 -6.02 -26.58 -5.89
N GLU A 78 -6.96 -25.75 -6.32
CA GLU A 78 -6.98 -24.31 -6.14
C GLU A 78 -7.02 -23.98 -4.63
N ALA A 79 -5.89 -23.57 -4.05
CA ALA A 79 -5.84 -22.67 -2.90
C ALA A 79 -4.44 -22.09 -2.73
N GLU A 80 -4.16 -20.97 -3.40
CA GLU A 80 -3.15 -20.03 -2.87
C GLU A 80 -3.58 -19.72 -1.43
N ASP A 81 -2.76 -20.03 -0.42
CA ASP A 81 -3.02 -19.60 0.96
C ASP A 81 -2.84 -18.08 1.03
N ASP A 82 -3.90 -17.39 0.61
CA ASP A 82 -4.09 -15.95 0.53
C ASP A 82 -3.97 -15.24 1.89
N THR A 83 -3.59 -15.98 2.93
CA THR A 83 -3.47 -15.50 4.30
C THR A 83 -2.10 -15.72 4.92
N TYR A 84 -1.13 -16.31 4.22
CA TYR A 84 0.21 -16.58 4.76
C TYR A 84 1.30 -15.65 4.23
N CYS A 85 2.13 -15.12 5.13
CA CYS A 85 3.35 -14.38 4.78
C CYS A 85 4.57 -15.28 4.93
N TYR A 86 5.19 -15.67 3.81
CA TYR A 86 6.39 -16.51 3.80
C TYR A 86 7.65 -15.83 4.36
N GLN A 87 7.80 -14.52 4.11
CA GLN A 87 8.95 -13.75 4.58
C GLN A 87 8.96 -13.57 6.12
N CYS A 88 7.78 -13.55 6.74
CA CYS A 88 7.63 -13.47 8.20
C CYS A 88 7.20 -14.78 8.85
N GLN A 89 6.99 -15.82 8.04
CA GLN A 89 6.47 -17.12 8.43
C GLN A 89 5.22 -17.03 9.32
N ARG A 90 4.25 -16.20 8.93
CA ARG A 90 3.09 -15.87 9.75
C ARG A 90 1.78 -16.00 8.99
N GLN A 91 0.82 -16.71 9.59
CA GLN A 91 -0.55 -16.83 9.08
C GLN A 91 -1.45 -15.72 9.64
N PHE A 92 -2.36 -15.24 8.80
CA PHE A 92 -3.32 -14.18 9.11
C PHE A 92 -4.75 -14.72 9.02
N GLN A 93 -5.69 -14.06 9.67
CA GLN A 93 -7.09 -14.52 9.70
C GLN A 93 -7.82 -14.30 8.37
N ASN A 94 -7.35 -13.38 7.53
CA ASN A 94 -7.93 -13.10 6.22
C ASN A 94 -6.90 -12.37 5.32
N ASN A 95 -7.19 -12.34 4.02
CA ASN A 95 -6.35 -11.71 3.00
C ASN A 95 -6.13 -10.21 3.26
N ASN A 96 -7.13 -9.51 3.82
CA ASN A 96 -7.00 -8.09 4.14
C ASN A 96 -5.93 -7.84 5.22
N ASN A 97 -5.88 -8.68 6.25
CA ASN A 97 -4.89 -8.60 7.31
C ASN A 97 -3.48 -8.92 6.78
N LEU A 98 -3.35 -9.91 5.88
CA LEU A 98 -2.09 -10.19 5.19
C LEU A 98 -1.65 -8.99 4.35
N LYS A 99 -2.53 -8.41 3.53
CA LYS A 99 -2.25 -7.20 2.74
C LYS A 99 -1.78 -6.05 3.62
N MET A 100 -2.48 -5.79 4.73
CA MET A 100 -2.06 -4.76 5.70
C MET A 100 -0.68 -5.06 6.31
N HIS A 101 -0.37 -6.33 6.57
CA HIS A 101 0.96 -6.74 7.04
C HIS A 101 2.06 -6.54 6.00
N LEU A 102 1.83 -6.93 4.76
CA LEU A 102 2.75 -6.69 3.63
C LEU A 102 2.95 -5.19 3.38
N ASN A 103 1.95 -4.36 3.71
CA ASN A 103 2.04 -2.90 3.65
C ASN A 103 2.66 -2.26 4.91
N SER A 104 3.06 -3.06 5.91
CA SER A 104 3.65 -2.57 7.14
C SER A 104 5.14 -2.24 7.00
N ARG A 105 5.71 -1.64 8.06
CA ARG A 105 7.16 -1.38 8.17
C ARG A 105 8.04 -2.61 7.97
N VAL A 106 7.48 -3.82 8.15
CA VAL A 106 8.24 -5.08 8.09
C VAL A 106 8.69 -5.38 6.65
N HIS A 107 7.87 -5.05 5.65
CA HIS A 107 8.18 -5.30 4.24
C HIS A 107 8.45 -4.03 3.44
N ARG A 108 7.72 -2.94 3.68
CA ARG A 108 7.82 -1.70 2.86
C ARG A 108 8.66 -0.58 3.48
N GLY A 109 9.01 -0.64 4.77
CA GLY A 109 9.64 0.48 5.47
C GLY A 109 8.76 1.73 5.55
N ARG A 110 9.30 2.86 6.02
CA ARG A 110 8.55 4.14 6.13
C ARG A 110 8.84 5.02 4.90
N GLN A 111 7.84 5.22 4.06
CA GLN A 111 8.01 5.91 2.77
C GLN A 111 7.29 7.26 2.69
N ILE A 112 6.31 7.53 3.56
CA ILE A 112 5.50 8.77 3.49
C ILE A 112 5.97 9.77 4.54
N LYS A 113 6.43 10.95 4.10
CA LYS A 113 6.88 12.04 4.96
C LYS A 113 5.74 13.00 5.30
N CYS A 114 5.52 13.27 6.60
CA CYS A 114 4.63 14.33 7.03
C CYS A 114 5.15 15.70 6.58
N PRO A 115 4.33 16.54 5.94
CA PRO A 115 4.75 17.84 5.42
C PRO A 115 5.11 18.85 6.51
N PHE A 116 4.58 18.68 7.73
CA PHE A 116 4.75 19.65 8.81
C PHE A 116 5.90 19.30 9.77
N CYS A 117 5.98 18.05 10.21
CA CYS A 117 6.97 17.60 11.20
C CYS A 117 8.07 16.69 10.63
N SER A 118 8.06 16.43 9.32
CA SER A 118 9.02 15.54 8.65
C SER A 118 9.06 14.08 9.16
N ARG A 119 8.13 13.68 10.04
CA ARG A 119 8.02 12.31 10.54
C ARG A 119 7.59 11.36 9.40
N LEU A 120 8.17 10.16 9.39
CA LEU A 120 7.91 9.16 8.35
C LEU A 120 6.85 8.14 8.80
N PHE A 121 5.96 7.79 7.87
CA PHE A 121 4.84 6.86 8.03
C PHE A 121 4.93 5.73 7.00
N THR A 122 4.38 4.57 7.35
CA THR A 122 4.31 3.38 6.49
C THR A 122 3.11 3.40 5.55
N THR A 123 2.03 4.07 5.94
CA THR A 123 0.77 4.14 5.18
C THR A 123 0.20 5.55 5.17
N ALA A 124 -0.62 5.87 4.17
CA ALA A 124 -1.31 7.16 4.06
C ALA A 124 -2.36 7.29 5.17
N ALA A 125 -3.04 6.20 5.53
CA ALA A 125 -3.95 6.19 6.67
C ALA A 125 -3.24 6.56 7.98
N GLY A 126 -1.99 6.09 8.18
CA GLY A 126 -1.19 6.44 9.34
C GLY A 126 -0.80 7.93 9.40
N LEU A 127 -0.48 8.53 8.26
CA LEU A 127 -0.24 9.98 8.17
C LEU A 127 -1.53 10.78 8.45
N ALA A 128 -2.64 10.39 7.84
CA ALA A 128 -3.94 11.03 8.06
C ALA A 128 -4.31 11.00 9.55
N HIS A 129 -4.20 9.84 10.20
CA HIS A 129 -4.48 9.70 11.63
C HIS A 129 -3.59 10.60 12.48
N HIS A 130 -2.30 10.69 12.17
CA HIS A 130 -1.36 11.56 12.88
C HIS A 130 -1.76 13.04 12.86
N LEU A 131 -2.32 13.51 11.75
CA LEU A 131 -2.86 14.85 11.63
C LEU A 131 -4.20 14.95 12.39
N GLU A 132 -5.14 14.04 12.14
CA GLU A 132 -6.46 14.06 12.79
C GLU A 132 -6.41 14.04 14.32
N SER A 133 -5.45 13.32 14.90
CA SER A 133 -5.25 13.22 16.35
C SER A 133 -4.45 14.40 16.93
N ALA A 134 -4.21 15.46 16.15
CA ALA A 134 -3.41 16.63 16.52
C ALA A 134 -2.02 16.25 17.09
N SER A 135 -1.49 15.08 16.70
CA SER A 135 -0.24 14.54 17.24
C SER A 135 0.98 15.07 16.50
N CYS A 136 0.78 15.97 15.54
CA CYS A 136 1.84 16.69 14.86
C CYS A 136 2.30 17.89 15.71
N PRO A 137 3.56 17.93 16.16
CA PRO A 137 4.07 19.05 16.95
C PRO A 137 4.04 20.38 16.18
N ASN A 138 4.21 20.31 14.85
CA ASN A 138 4.23 21.48 13.96
C ASN A 138 2.86 21.77 13.31
N ALA A 139 1.82 21.01 13.66
CA ALA A 139 0.46 21.20 13.16
C ALA A 139 -0.57 20.76 14.22
N SER A 140 -0.35 21.14 15.47
CA SER A 140 -1.24 20.79 16.60
C SER A 140 -2.63 21.43 16.48
N GLY A 141 -2.74 22.56 15.78
CA GLY A 141 -4.03 23.17 15.43
C GLY A 141 -4.77 22.48 14.28
N LEU A 142 -4.10 21.58 13.55
CA LEU A 142 -4.70 20.80 12.47
C LEU A 142 -5.30 19.51 13.03
N GLY A 143 -6.30 19.61 13.91
CA GLY A 143 -7.07 18.46 14.38
C GLY A 143 -8.07 17.97 13.34
N ARG A 144 -8.93 17.01 13.71
CA ARG A 144 -9.99 16.45 12.85
C ARG A 144 -10.77 17.50 12.04
N ASP A 145 -11.22 18.56 12.69
CA ASP A 145 -12.04 19.61 12.08
C ASP A 145 -11.25 20.52 11.15
N GLY A 146 -10.01 20.84 11.52
CA GLY A 146 -9.09 21.61 10.67
C GLY A 146 -8.72 20.83 9.42
N LEU A 147 -8.46 19.53 9.58
CA LEU A 147 -8.13 18.65 8.47
C LEU A 147 -9.32 18.47 7.52
N TYR A 148 -10.54 18.28 8.04
CA TYR A 148 -11.74 18.18 7.22
C TYR A 148 -11.99 19.44 6.39
N ARG A 149 -11.88 20.64 7.00
CA ARG A 149 -11.97 21.91 6.27
C ARG A 149 -10.91 22.01 5.17
N PHE A 150 -9.69 21.58 5.46
CA PHE A 150 -8.61 21.55 4.48
C PHE A 150 -8.95 20.62 3.31
N VAL A 151 -9.35 19.37 3.59
CA VAL A 151 -9.71 18.39 2.56
C VAL A 151 -10.89 18.88 1.71
N ARG A 152 -11.95 19.42 2.33
CA ARG A 152 -13.11 19.99 1.61
C ARG A 152 -12.71 21.18 0.72
N SER A 153 -11.78 22.02 1.15
CA SER A 153 -11.26 23.11 0.30
C SER A 153 -10.55 22.60 -0.97
N LYS A 154 -10.02 21.38 -0.92
CA LYS A 154 -9.33 20.71 -2.03
C LYS A 154 -10.25 19.79 -2.84
N ASP A 155 -11.44 19.51 -2.32
CA ASP A 155 -12.47 18.65 -2.89
C ASP A 155 -13.79 19.41 -3.15
N PRO A 156 -13.78 20.43 -4.03
CA PRO A 156 -14.98 21.23 -4.31
C PRO A 156 -16.08 20.41 -5.00
N GLN A 157 -15.75 19.27 -5.60
CA GLN A 157 -16.71 18.36 -6.23
C GLN A 157 -17.32 17.35 -5.25
N GLY A 158 -16.82 17.29 -4.01
CA GLY A 158 -17.28 16.34 -3.01
C GLY A 158 -17.02 14.89 -3.43
N LEU A 159 -15.88 14.61 -4.06
CA LEU A 159 -15.49 13.27 -4.48
C LEU A 159 -15.35 12.33 -3.28
N ILE A 160 -14.82 12.83 -2.17
CA ILE A 160 -14.65 12.05 -0.93
C ILE A 160 -15.25 12.74 0.29
N SER A 161 -15.39 14.07 0.26
CA SER A 161 -15.94 14.86 1.36
C SER A 161 -17.44 15.10 1.19
N LYS A 162 -18.20 14.96 2.28
CA LYS A 162 -19.65 15.25 2.27
C LYS A 162 -19.89 16.76 2.34
N ASN A 163 -20.85 17.27 1.56
CA ASN A 163 -21.24 18.68 1.66
C ASN A 163 -22.27 18.88 2.79
N LEU A 164 -21.78 18.93 4.03
CA LEU A 164 -22.62 19.16 5.21
C LEU A 164 -22.96 20.65 5.33
N ILE A 165 -24.22 21.00 5.05
CA ILE A 165 -24.76 22.38 5.11
C ILE A 165 -24.72 22.93 6.55
N GLU A 166 -24.83 22.04 7.55
CA GLU A 166 -24.96 22.35 8.98
C GLU A 166 -23.79 21.76 9.79
N TRP A 167 -22.56 21.83 9.26
CA TRP A 167 -21.38 21.36 10.00
C TRP A 167 -20.85 22.44 10.94
N THR A 168 -21.19 22.32 12.21
CA THR A 168 -20.49 22.99 13.31
C THR A 168 -19.34 22.08 13.76
N GLY A 169 -18.09 22.55 13.71
CA GLY A 169 -16.94 21.79 14.25
C GLY A 169 -17.24 21.28 15.68
N SER A 170 -16.80 20.07 16.02
CA SER A 170 -17.04 19.50 17.35
C SER A 170 -16.22 20.29 18.38
N SER A 171 -16.76 20.89 19.44
CA SER A 171 -17.83 20.47 20.35
C SER A 171 -18.42 21.68 21.08
N HIS A 172 -19.75 21.82 21.16
CA HIS A 172 -20.36 22.66 22.20
C HIS A 172 -20.41 21.84 23.49
N TYR A 173 -19.80 22.37 24.54
CA TYR A 173 -19.87 21.80 25.88
C TYR A 173 -21.10 22.41 26.54
N GLU A 174 -22.14 21.63 26.79
CA GLU A 174 -23.25 22.09 27.62
C GLU A 174 -23.42 21.09 28.76
N ALA A 175 -23.15 21.58 29.97
CA ALA A 175 -23.49 20.86 31.18
C ALA A 175 -25.01 20.91 31.33
N ASP A 176 -25.68 19.78 31.08
CA ASP A 176 -27.11 19.66 31.36
C ASP A 176 -27.33 19.59 32.89
N SER A 177 -28.46 20.13 33.35
CA SER A 177 -28.94 20.09 34.73
C SER A 177 -28.92 18.68 35.36
N GLY A 178 -28.99 17.62 34.55
CA GLY A 178 -28.86 16.21 34.98
C GLY A 178 -27.44 15.75 35.34
N ALA A 179 -26.40 16.57 35.10
CA ALA A 179 -25.02 16.29 35.48
C ALA A 179 -24.73 16.50 36.99
N TRP A 180 -25.67 17.10 37.71
CA TRP A 180 -25.55 17.43 39.13
C TRP A 180 -25.76 16.18 40.00
N ASN A 181 -24.71 15.75 40.71
CA ASN A 181 -24.79 14.58 41.61
C ASN A 181 -24.96 14.96 43.09
N GLY A 182 -25.36 16.20 43.37
CA GLY A 182 -25.54 16.72 44.74
C GLY A 182 -24.27 17.30 45.38
N ASN A 183 -23.08 17.02 44.85
CA ASN A 183 -21.80 17.55 45.36
C ASN A 183 -20.98 18.31 44.29
N GLY A 184 -21.46 18.31 43.04
CA GLY A 184 -20.88 19.03 41.90
C GLY A 184 -21.53 18.59 40.59
N TYR A 185 -21.14 19.22 39.49
CA TYR A 185 -21.42 18.68 38.16
C TYR A 185 -20.41 17.58 37.84
N THR A 186 -20.90 16.36 37.72
CA THR A 186 -20.13 15.28 37.08
C THR A 186 -20.16 15.52 35.58
N THR A 187 -19.04 15.36 34.89
CA THR A 187 -19.04 15.37 33.42
C THR A 187 -19.77 14.12 32.91
N SER A 188 -21.10 14.16 32.91
CA SER A 188 -21.93 13.19 32.21
C SER A 188 -21.74 13.39 30.72
N THR A 189 -20.69 12.75 30.22
CA THR A 189 -20.24 12.80 28.84
C THR A 189 -21.17 11.94 28.01
N ARG A 190 -22.16 12.54 27.33
CA ARG A 190 -22.72 11.91 26.13
C ARG A 190 -21.71 12.12 25.00
N PRO A 191 -21.05 11.06 24.48
CA PRO A 191 -20.21 11.23 23.30
C PRO A 191 -21.12 11.72 22.18
N SER A 192 -20.83 12.92 21.66
CA SER A 192 -21.49 13.39 20.45
C SER A 192 -21.26 12.36 19.36
N THR A 193 -22.34 11.93 18.70
CA THR A 193 -22.26 11.04 17.54
C THR A 193 -21.42 11.75 16.49
N LYS A 194 -20.15 11.35 16.39
CA LYS A 194 -19.22 11.85 15.38
C LYS A 194 -19.88 11.66 14.01
N GLN A 195 -20.26 12.76 13.36
CA GLN A 195 -20.86 12.75 12.02
C GLN A 195 -19.90 12.09 11.02
N ASP A 196 -20.48 11.41 10.03
CA ASP A 196 -19.74 10.88 8.89
C ASP A 196 -19.39 12.05 7.97
N LEU A 197 -18.10 12.29 7.80
CA LEU A 197 -17.57 13.44 7.06
C LEU A 197 -17.15 13.06 5.63
N TYR A 198 -16.87 11.78 5.42
CA TYR A 198 -16.34 11.24 4.18
C TYR A 198 -17.21 10.09 3.68
N HIS A 199 -17.21 9.89 2.36
CA HIS A 199 -17.92 8.78 1.70
C HIS A 199 -17.03 8.17 0.62
N CYS A 200 -17.25 6.89 0.33
CA CYS A 200 -16.56 6.22 -0.76
C CYS A 200 -17.06 6.75 -2.11
N PRO A 201 -16.15 7.16 -3.02
CA PRO A 201 -16.52 7.63 -4.36
C PRO A 201 -17.10 6.53 -5.24
N ASN A 202 -16.90 5.23 -4.89
CA ASN A 202 -17.50 4.13 -5.64
C ASN A 202 -19.02 4.05 -5.35
N PRO A 203 -19.89 4.26 -6.37
CA PRO A 203 -21.35 4.20 -6.20
C PRO A 203 -21.87 2.82 -5.77
N ALA A 204 -21.10 1.76 -6.01
CA ALA A 204 -21.43 0.38 -5.61
C ALA A 204 -21.09 0.09 -4.14
N CYS A 205 -20.17 0.85 -3.52
CA CYS A 205 -19.73 0.61 -2.15
C CYS A 205 -20.56 1.41 -1.14
N ARG A 206 -20.76 2.72 -1.39
CA ARG A 206 -21.54 3.64 -0.53
C ARG A 206 -21.14 3.65 0.96
N ALA A 207 -19.92 3.23 1.28
CA ALA A 207 -19.43 3.24 2.65
C ALA A 207 -19.15 4.67 3.12
N ASP A 208 -19.48 4.94 4.38
CA ASP A 208 -19.33 6.23 5.02
C ASP A 208 -18.31 6.18 6.16
N PHE A 209 -17.58 7.29 6.34
CA PHE A 209 -16.47 7.36 7.28
C PHE A 209 -16.47 8.66 8.08
N LYS A 210 -16.13 8.52 9.36
CA LYS A 210 -16.00 9.62 10.33
C LYS A 210 -14.66 10.33 10.24
N THR A 211 -13.65 9.68 9.68
CA THR A 211 -12.25 10.14 9.68
C THR A 211 -11.63 9.96 8.30
N LEU A 212 -10.68 10.84 7.97
CA LEU A 212 -9.88 10.76 6.75
C LEU A 212 -9.04 9.49 6.78
N ALA A 213 -8.47 9.12 7.93
CA ALA A 213 -7.75 7.86 8.07
C ALA A 213 -8.63 6.64 7.76
N GLY A 214 -9.92 6.69 8.13
CA GLY A 214 -10.87 5.60 7.90
C GLY A 214 -11.14 5.36 6.41
N ILE A 215 -11.46 6.42 5.66
CA ILE A 215 -11.67 6.30 4.22
C ILE A 215 -10.37 5.94 3.48
N ILE A 216 -9.23 6.51 3.88
CA ILE A 216 -7.94 6.18 3.25
C ILE A 216 -7.58 4.71 3.49
N ASN A 217 -7.79 4.18 4.70
CA ASN A 217 -7.59 2.76 4.98
C ASN A 217 -8.54 1.87 4.15
N HIS A 218 -9.78 2.31 3.96
CA HIS A 218 -10.73 1.62 3.08
C HIS A 218 -10.26 1.58 1.62
N LEU A 219 -9.77 2.70 1.07
CA LEU A 219 -9.21 2.74 -0.28
C LEU A 219 -7.92 1.92 -0.40
N GLU A 220 -7.05 1.97 0.63
CA GLU A 220 -5.81 1.19 0.72
C GLU A 220 -6.06 -0.32 0.76
N SER A 221 -7.17 -0.75 1.36
CA SER A 221 -7.55 -2.18 1.38
C SER A 221 -8.01 -2.72 0.02
N GLU A 222 -8.23 -1.83 -0.96
CA GLU A 222 -8.82 -2.15 -2.28
C GLU A 222 -10.19 -2.86 -2.19
N SER A 223 -10.82 -2.86 -1.01
CA SER A 223 -12.08 -3.58 -0.74
C SER A 223 -13.24 -3.09 -1.62
N CYS A 224 -13.23 -1.82 -2.03
CA CYS A 224 -14.22 -1.25 -2.94
C CYS A 224 -13.77 -1.20 -4.40
N ARG A 225 -12.56 -1.65 -4.76
CA ARG A 225 -12.02 -1.65 -6.15
C ARG A 225 -12.05 -0.28 -6.86
N PHE A 226 -12.16 0.82 -6.13
CA PHE A 226 -12.20 2.17 -6.70
C PHE A 226 -10.82 2.64 -7.21
N THR A 227 -9.79 2.40 -6.42
CA THR A 227 -8.41 2.79 -6.71
C THR A 227 -7.45 1.77 -6.11
N LYS A 228 -6.22 1.72 -6.61
CA LYS A 228 -5.18 0.81 -6.13
C LYS A 228 -4.43 1.41 -4.94
N PHE A 229 -3.94 0.56 -4.04
CA PHE A 229 -3.19 0.95 -2.85
C PHE A 229 -2.06 1.96 -3.15
N GLU A 230 -1.25 1.69 -4.17
CA GLU A 230 -0.09 2.53 -4.53
C GLU A 230 -0.50 3.93 -4.97
N HIS A 231 -1.65 4.06 -5.63
CA HIS A 231 -2.15 5.35 -6.08
C HIS A 231 -2.58 6.22 -4.89
N VAL A 232 -3.15 5.61 -3.85
CA VAL A 232 -3.51 6.30 -2.60
C VAL A 232 -2.26 6.77 -1.86
N GLN A 233 -1.22 5.92 -1.78
CA GLN A 233 0.06 6.24 -1.13
C GLN A 233 0.78 7.42 -1.81
N GLN A 234 0.77 7.46 -3.14
CA GLN A 234 1.42 8.52 -3.91
C GLN A 234 0.68 9.86 -3.80
N ASN A 235 -0.65 9.82 -3.67
CA ASN A 235 -1.48 11.02 -3.67
C ASN A 235 -1.80 11.61 -2.30
N ILE A 236 -1.54 10.90 -1.19
CA ILE A 236 -1.88 11.43 0.15
C ILE A 236 -1.22 12.79 0.42
N ASN A 237 0.02 13.00 -0.01
CA ASN A 237 0.69 14.28 0.16
C ASN A 237 -0.02 15.39 -0.64
N ASN A 238 -0.57 15.10 -1.82
CA ASN A 238 -1.37 16.09 -2.55
C ASN A 238 -2.64 16.47 -1.76
N ILE A 239 -3.22 15.51 -1.05
CA ILE A 239 -4.42 15.70 -0.22
C ILE A 239 -4.10 16.49 1.06
N VAL A 240 -2.91 16.32 1.67
CA VAL A 240 -2.56 16.93 2.98
C VAL A 240 -1.53 18.06 2.94
N SER A 241 -0.86 18.30 1.80
CA SER A 241 0.22 19.31 1.67
C SER A 241 0.21 20.14 0.39
N GLY A 242 -0.49 19.72 -0.68
CA GLY A 242 -0.27 20.23 -2.03
C GLY A 242 -1.17 21.38 -2.54
N SER A 243 -0.66 22.09 -3.54
CA SER A 243 -1.35 23.14 -4.34
C SER A 243 -2.32 22.60 -5.41
N ARG A 244 -2.59 21.28 -5.44
CA ARG A 244 -3.40 20.61 -6.46
C ARG A 244 -4.73 20.11 -5.87
N ARG A 245 -5.77 19.99 -6.72
CA ARG A 245 -7.10 19.46 -6.34
C ARG A 245 -7.03 17.94 -6.13
N ILE A 246 -7.94 17.39 -5.32
CA ILE A 246 -8.05 15.94 -5.15
C ILE A 246 -8.49 15.32 -6.49
N ALA A 247 -7.68 14.39 -6.99
CA ALA A 247 -7.97 13.56 -8.16
C ALA A 247 -7.38 12.17 -7.87
N PHE A 248 -8.13 11.13 -8.21
CA PHE A 248 -7.75 9.72 -8.09
C PHE A 248 -7.84 9.05 -9.46
#